data_AF-A0A067PYA9-F1
#
_entry.id   AF-A0A067PYA9-F1
#
_cell.length_a   1.000
_cell.length_b   1.000
_cell.length_c   1.000
_cell.angle_alpha   90.00
_cell.angle_beta   90.00
_cell.angle_gamma   90.00
#
_symmetry.space_group_name_H-M   'P 1'
#
loop_
_entity.id
_entity.type
_entity.pdbx_description
1 polymer ?
#
loop_
_entity_poly.entity_id
_entity_poly.type
_entity_poly.pdbx_seq_one_letter_code
_entity_poly.pdbx_strand_id
1 'polypeptide(L)'
;MRCFKYEPKEGEGVGKDVFGIGEHSDFGLLTILGQTTPGLQVVSPYTQEYVDVPVIEGALCINVGDMLDMLTGGRFISPFHRVIPPAPGSERISFPFFFDFGWDAKMQPLPLSHLPALSPALTDAAHTRWSKTTFATVEGYWWQYLAKKVMKVFPDLKLPDFEANKAPSTRFSITVDT
;
A
#
# COMPACT_ATOMS: atom_id res chain seq x y z
N MET A 1 -0.65 3.28 -14.08
CA MET A 1 -0.29 4.66 -13.65
C MET A 1 -1.54 5.40 -13.24
N ARG A 2 -1.47 6.24 -12.21
CA ARG A 2 -2.57 7.13 -11.82
C ARG A 2 -2.06 8.57 -11.69
N CYS A 3 -2.99 9.52 -11.74
CA CYS A 3 -2.76 10.92 -11.42
C CYS A 3 -3.85 11.33 -10.41
N PHE A 4 -3.44 11.83 -9.25
CA PHE A 4 -4.37 12.28 -8.23
C PHE A 4 -4.15 13.77 -7.96
N LYS A 5 -5.23 14.54 -8.01
CA LYS A 5 -5.27 15.92 -7.50
C LYS A 5 -5.90 15.90 -6.11
N TYR A 6 -5.28 16.58 -5.16
CA TYR A 6 -5.81 16.77 -3.81
C TYR A 6 -6.11 18.26 -3.62
N GLU A 7 -7.33 18.54 -3.18
CA GLU A 7 -7.78 19.89 -2.84
C GLU A 7 -7.60 20.13 -1.33
N PRO A 8 -7.39 21.40 -0.92
CA PRO A 8 -7.49 21.77 0.48
C PRO A 8 -8.85 21.40 1.06
N LYS A 9 -8.88 21.06 2.34
CA LYS A 9 -10.12 20.83 3.09
C LYS A 9 -10.29 21.97 4.09
N GLU A 10 -11.46 22.61 4.09
CA GLU A 10 -11.84 23.71 5.00
C GLU A 10 -12.94 23.25 5.98
N GLY A 11 -12.99 23.82 7.20
CA GLY A 11 -14.03 23.56 8.21
C GLY A 11 -13.50 23.28 9.62
N GLU A 12 -14.39 23.23 10.62
CA GLU A 12 -14.04 22.79 11.98
C GLU A 12 -13.59 21.32 11.98
N GLY A 13 -12.45 21.02 12.61
CA GLY A 13 -11.87 19.67 12.66
C GLY A 13 -10.78 19.38 11.63
N VAL A 14 -10.46 20.33 10.74
CA VAL A 14 -9.28 20.25 9.85
C VAL A 14 -8.02 20.15 10.71
N GLY A 15 -7.40 18.97 10.70
CA GLY A 15 -6.23 18.62 11.51
C GLY A 15 -6.38 17.37 12.37
N LYS A 16 -7.62 16.89 12.61
CA LYS A 16 -7.88 15.60 13.29
C LYS A 16 -8.64 14.68 12.32
N ASP A 17 -7.99 13.60 11.89
CA ASP A 17 -8.55 12.51 11.08
C ASP A 17 -9.05 12.86 9.66
N VAL A 18 -8.73 14.06 9.17
CA VAL A 18 -9.05 14.46 7.79
C VAL A 18 -7.88 14.07 6.86
N PHE A 19 -8.08 13.01 6.08
CA PHE A 19 -7.08 12.54 5.11
C PHE A 19 -7.50 12.80 3.65
N GLY A 20 -6.52 12.95 2.76
CA GLY A 20 -6.73 12.90 1.32
C GLY A 20 -6.98 11.45 0.88
N ILE A 21 -6.00 10.58 1.16
CA ILE A 21 -6.18 9.13 1.20
C ILE A 21 -5.76 8.66 2.59
N GLY A 22 -6.63 7.88 3.25
CA GLY A 22 -6.40 7.35 4.60
C GLY A 22 -5.24 6.35 4.67
N GLU A 23 -4.99 5.82 5.86
CA GLU A 23 -3.93 4.84 6.12
C GLU A 23 -4.08 3.59 5.23
N HIS A 24 -3.01 3.29 4.49
CA HIS A 24 -2.93 2.08 3.68
C HIS A 24 -1.50 1.64 3.41
N SER A 25 -1.36 0.39 2.99
CA SER A 25 -0.21 -0.20 2.31
C SER A 25 -0.58 -0.49 0.85
N ASP A 26 0.43 -0.48 -0.02
CA ASP A 26 0.30 -0.87 -1.42
C ASP A 26 0.40 -2.38 -1.57
N PHE A 27 -0.28 -2.96 -2.57
CA PHE A 27 -0.46 -4.40 -2.63
C PHE A 27 0.70 -5.16 -3.27
N GLY A 28 1.28 -4.61 -4.34
CA GLY A 28 2.11 -5.40 -5.23
C GLY A 28 3.60 -5.32 -4.92
N LEU A 29 4.38 -4.95 -5.93
CA LEU A 29 5.84 -5.02 -5.87
C LEU A 29 6.46 -3.69 -5.41
N LEU A 30 6.37 -2.67 -6.26
CA LEU A 30 6.91 -1.33 -5.98
C LEU A 30 5.91 -0.26 -6.39
N THR A 31 5.84 0.80 -5.60
CA THR A 31 5.22 2.07 -6.00
C THR A 31 6.32 3.09 -6.20
N ILE A 32 6.31 3.74 -7.36
CA ILE A 32 7.21 4.82 -7.73
C ILE A 32 6.37 6.09 -7.83
N LEU A 33 6.70 7.09 -7.02
CA LEU A 33 5.87 8.26 -6.80
C LEU A 33 6.63 9.54 -7.16
N GLY A 34 6.07 10.28 -8.12
CA GLY A 34 6.31 11.71 -8.29
C GLY A 34 5.25 12.52 -7.53
N GLN A 35 5.64 13.60 -6.86
CA GLN A 35 4.73 14.47 -6.12
C GLN A 35 5.18 15.94 -6.19
N THR A 36 4.22 16.87 -6.29
CA THR A 36 4.50 18.30 -6.47
C THR A 36 4.68 19.06 -5.16
N THR A 37 4.03 18.62 -4.08
CA THR A 37 4.05 19.27 -2.77
C THR A 37 4.02 18.25 -1.62
N PRO A 38 4.48 18.63 -0.41
CA PRO A 38 4.47 17.75 0.77
C PRO A 38 3.08 17.24 1.12
N GLY A 39 3.04 16.16 1.91
CA GLY A 39 1.80 15.63 2.47
C GLY A 39 1.72 14.11 2.55
N LEU A 40 2.69 13.39 1.96
CA LEU A 40 2.84 11.97 2.20
C LEU A 40 3.44 11.73 3.59
N GLN A 41 2.81 10.86 4.38
CA GLN A 41 3.33 10.37 5.65
C GLN A 41 3.45 8.85 5.62
N VAL A 42 4.53 8.31 6.17
CA VAL A 42 4.78 6.86 6.28
C VAL A 42 5.00 6.47 7.74
N VAL A 43 4.64 5.25 8.13
CA VAL A 43 4.94 4.73 9.47
C VAL A 43 6.39 4.23 9.49
N SER A 44 7.20 4.80 10.38
CA SER A 44 8.58 4.38 10.58
C SER A 44 8.63 2.98 11.21
N PRO A 45 9.41 2.03 10.66
CA PRO A 45 9.56 0.70 11.27
C PRO A 45 10.30 0.75 12.61
N TYR A 46 11.02 1.83 12.90
CA TYR A 46 11.82 1.98 14.13
C TYR A 46 11.03 2.62 15.28
N THR A 47 10.24 3.64 14.98
CA THR A 47 9.50 4.41 16.00
C THR A 47 8.02 4.04 16.06
N GLN A 48 7.48 3.36 15.05
CA GLN A 48 6.04 3.09 14.89
C GLN A 48 5.18 4.36 14.81
N GLU A 49 5.81 5.49 14.48
CA GLU A 49 5.17 6.80 14.32
C GLU A 49 5.13 7.21 12.86
N TYR A 50 4.16 8.07 12.53
CA TYR A 50 4.09 8.71 11.22
C TYR A 50 5.21 9.74 11.07
N VAL A 51 5.93 9.66 9.96
CA VAL A 51 6.96 10.61 9.56
C VAL A 51 6.62 11.19 8.18
N ASP A 52 6.86 12.49 8.02
CA ASP A 52 6.68 13.17 6.73
C ASP A 52 7.73 12.73 5.72
N VAL A 53 7.29 12.45 4.48
CA VAL A 53 8.19 12.23 3.36
C VAL A 53 8.43 13.57 2.67
N PRO A 54 9.68 14.09 2.66
CA PRO A 54 9.96 15.36 2.03
C PRO A 54 9.82 15.26 0.51
N VAL A 55 9.49 16.39 -0.12
CA VAL A 55 9.60 16.56 -1.57
C VAL A 55 11.00 17.05 -1.87
N ILE A 56 11.76 16.26 -2.62
CA ILE A 56 13.11 16.59 -3.07
C ILE A 56 13.07 16.78 -4.58
N GLU A 57 13.55 17.92 -5.06
CA GLU A 57 13.58 18.24 -6.48
C GLU A 57 14.34 17.17 -7.28
N GLY A 58 13.75 16.70 -8.38
CA GLY A 58 14.33 15.64 -9.23
C GLY A 58 14.29 14.23 -8.63
N ALA A 59 13.80 14.06 -7.40
CA ALA A 59 13.70 12.75 -6.76
C ALA A 59 12.33 12.11 -6.95
N LEU A 60 12.31 10.78 -6.90
CA LEU A 60 11.10 9.98 -6.80
C LEU A 60 11.09 9.28 -5.45
N CYS A 61 9.91 9.21 -4.82
CA CYS A 61 9.71 8.37 -3.65
C CYS A 61 9.41 6.94 -4.11
N ILE A 62 10.08 5.95 -3.51
CA ILE A 62 9.86 4.54 -3.82
C ILE A 62 9.47 3.83 -2.54
N ASN A 63 8.36 3.08 -2.58
CA ASN A 63 7.95 2.22 -1.49
C ASN A 63 7.67 0.79 -1.96
N VAL A 64 7.86 -0.13 -1.03
CA VAL A 64 7.61 -1.57 -1.18
C VAL A 64 6.13 -1.84 -0.97
N GLY A 65 5.57 -2.78 -1.74
CA GLY A 65 4.23 -3.31 -1.53
C GLY A 65 4.19 -4.62 -0.74
N ASP A 66 2.99 -4.97 -0.28
CA ASP A 66 2.71 -6.12 0.59
C ASP A 66 3.22 -7.45 -0.02
N MET A 67 3.07 -7.65 -1.32
CA MET A 67 3.52 -8.87 -1.97
C MET A 67 5.04 -9.00 -1.92
N LEU A 68 5.81 -7.94 -2.17
CA LEU A 68 7.28 -8.01 -2.02
C LEU A 68 7.71 -8.21 -0.55
N ASP A 69 7.00 -7.61 0.41
CA ASP A 69 7.23 -7.83 1.84
C ASP A 69 7.10 -9.33 2.17
N MET A 70 6.00 -9.96 1.74
CA MET A 70 5.77 -11.40 1.95
C MET A 70 6.75 -12.29 1.16
N LEU A 71 7.01 -12.00 -0.12
CA LEU A 71 7.92 -12.78 -0.95
C LEU A 71 9.36 -12.78 -0.39
N THR A 72 9.74 -11.73 0.34
CA THR A 72 11.07 -11.59 0.95
C THR A 72 11.13 -12.07 2.39
N GLY A 73 10.02 -12.60 2.92
CA GLY A 73 9.92 -13.06 4.30
C GLY A 73 10.01 -11.93 5.33
N GLY A 74 9.65 -10.69 4.98
CA GLY A 74 9.64 -9.56 5.91
C GLY A 74 10.86 -8.66 5.86
N ARG A 75 11.83 -8.93 4.95
CA ARG A 75 13.08 -8.16 4.83
C ARG A 75 12.86 -6.79 4.22
N PHE A 76 12.05 -6.71 3.18
CA PHE A 76 11.60 -5.45 2.60
C PHE A 76 10.25 -5.11 3.21
N ILE A 77 10.17 -4.00 3.94
CA ILE A 77 8.97 -3.65 4.71
C ILE A 77 8.02 -2.88 3.81
N SER A 78 6.76 -3.33 3.72
CA SER A 78 5.64 -2.55 3.16
C SER A 78 5.11 -1.60 4.24
N PRO A 79 5.40 -0.28 4.17
CA PRO A 79 4.99 0.63 5.23
C PRO A 79 3.52 1.05 5.04
N PHE A 80 2.81 1.21 6.15
CA PHE A 80 1.59 2.00 6.14
C PHE A 80 1.93 3.44 5.82
N HIS A 81 1.10 4.06 5.00
CA HIS A 81 1.23 5.43 4.57
C HIS A 81 -0.14 6.07 4.38
N ARG A 82 -0.15 7.41 4.47
CA ARG A 82 -1.36 8.22 4.32
C ARG A 82 -1.00 9.55 3.68
N VAL A 83 -2.02 10.27 3.22
CA VAL A 83 -1.85 11.61 2.65
C VAL A 83 -2.63 12.62 3.48
N ILE A 84 -1.95 13.63 4.00
CA ILE A 84 -2.60 14.81 4.58
C ILE A 84 -3.04 15.76 3.45
N PRO A 85 -4.21 16.42 3.56
CA PRO A 85 -4.63 17.43 2.59
C PRO A 85 -3.62 18.59 2.50
N PRO A 86 -3.46 19.22 1.32
CA PRO A 86 -2.64 20.41 1.20
C PRO A 86 -3.24 21.58 2.00
N ALA A 87 -2.39 22.53 2.39
CA ALA A 87 -2.83 23.76 3.04
C ALA A 87 -3.72 24.61 2.10
N PRO A 88 -4.61 25.46 2.64
CA PRO A 88 -5.39 26.41 1.83
C PRO A 88 -4.50 27.23 0.88
N GLY A 89 -4.94 27.38 -0.37
CA GLY A 89 -4.18 28.07 -1.42
C GLY A 89 -3.03 27.26 -2.03
N SER A 90 -2.87 25.99 -1.65
CA SER A 90 -1.91 25.05 -2.25
C SER A 90 -2.63 23.90 -2.95
N GLU A 91 -2.03 23.40 -4.03
CA GLU A 91 -2.50 22.21 -4.72
C GLU A 91 -1.46 21.10 -4.61
N ARG A 92 -1.92 19.86 -4.44
CA ARG A 92 -1.05 18.68 -4.50
C ARG A 92 -1.46 17.80 -5.65
N ILE A 93 -0.50 17.48 -6.51
CA ILE A 93 -0.65 16.48 -7.56
C ILE A 93 0.33 15.36 -7.28
N SER A 94 -0.14 14.11 -7.38
CA SER A 94 0.68 12.93 -7.23
C SER A 94 0.53 11.99 -8.43
N PHE A 95 1.65 11.37 -8.81
CA PHE A 95 1.78 10.49 -9.96
C PHE A 95 2.31 9.12 -9.53
N PRO A 96 1.51 8.29 -8.83
CA PRO A 96 1.96 6.95 -8.47
C PRO A 96 1.94 6.03 -9.69
N PHE A 97 3.08 5.39 -9.90
CA PHE A 97 3.28 4.29 -10.83
C PHE A 97 3.50 2.99 -10.05
N PHE A 98 2.51 2.10 -10.12
CA PHE A 98 2.60 0.76 -9.54
C PHE A 98 3.34 -0.15 -10.54
N PHE A 99 4.56 -0.53 -10.19
CA PHE A 99 5.38 -1.45 -10.95
C PHE A 99 5.21 -2.86 -10.36
N ASP A 100 4.34 -3.65 -10.97
CA ASP A 100 3.89 -4.94 -10.46
C ASP A 100 4.37 -6.13 -11.29
N PHE A 101 4.05 -7.33 -10.82
CA PHE A 101 4.39 -8.59 -11.48
C PHE A 101 3.62 -8.78 -12.79
N GLY A 102 4.17 -9.63 -13.67
CA GLY A 102 3.43 -10.13 -14.83
C GLY A 102 2.13 -10.83 -14.41
N TRP A 103 1.12 -10.77 -15.27
CA TRP A 103 -0.21 -11.32 -14.98
C TRP A 103 -0.17 -12.77 -14.47
N ASP A 104 0.56 -13.63 -15.19
CA ASP A 104 0.74 -15.06 -14.87
C ASP A 104 1.99 -15.35 -14.03
N ALA A 105 2.55 -14.34 -13.36
CA ALA A 105 3.67 -14.56 -12.46
C ALA A 105 3.24 -15.48 -11.31
N LYS A 106 3.98 -16.58 -11.12
CA LYS A 106 3.80 -17.48 -9.98
C LYS A 106 4.38 -16.83 -8.73
N MET A 107 3.53 -16.59 -7.74
CA MET A 107 3.97 -16.15 -6.43
C MET A 107 4.55 -17.36 -5.68
N GLN A 108 5.76 -17.17 -5.15
CA GLN A 108 6.48 -18.12 -4.32
C GLN A 108 7.54 -17.35 -3.54
N PRO A 109 7.86 -17.72 -2.28
CA PRO A 109 8.91 -17.06 -1.53
C PRO A 109 10.22 -17.00 -2.31
N LEU A 110 10.92 -15.87 -2.26
CA LEU A 110 12.22 -15.71 -2.90
C LEU A 110 13.26 -16.62 -2.23
N PRO A 111 14.22 -17.19 -2.99
CA PRO A 111 15.23 -18.10 -2.47
C PRO A 111 16.32 -17.35 -1.68
N LEU A 112 15.96 -16.87 -0.49
CA LEU A 112 16.79 -16.02 0.37
C LEU A 112 17.49 -16.81 1.50
N SER A 113 17.61 -18.13 1.37
CA SER A 113 18.26 -19.01 2.36
C SER A 113 19.76 -18.74 2.53
N HIS A 114 20.38 -18.07 1.56
CA HIS A 114 21.77 -17.63 1.61
C HIS A 114 21.98 -16.36 2.46
N LEU A 115 20.91 -15.67 2.86
CA LEU A 115 20.97 -14.49 3.72
C LEU A 115 20.81 -14.89 5.19
N PRO A 116 21.40 -14.13 6.15
CA PRO A 116 21.20 -14.37 7.57
C PRO A 116 19.71 -14.37 7.92
N ALA A 117 19.26 -15.34 8.72
CA ALA A 117 17.87 -15.40 9.17
C ALA A 117 17.47 -14.08 9.85
N LEU A 118 16.21 -13.66 9.66
CA LEU A 118 15.65 -12.55 10.44
C LEU A 118 15.61 -12.95 11.92
N SER A 119 15.79 -11.96 12.79
CA SER A 119 15.60 -12.19 14.22
C SER A 119 14.12 -12.54 14.50
N PRO A 120 13.81 -13.28 15.58
CA PRO A 120 12.44 -13.59 15.95
C PRO A 120 11.55 -12.34 16.02
N ALA A 121 12.07 -11.24 16.57
CA ALA A 121 11.34 -9.97 16.66
C ALA A 121 10.97 -9.37 15.28
N LEU A 122 11.87 -9.46 14.28
CA LEU A 122 11.58 -8.98 12.92
C LEU A 122 10.57 -9.88 12.21
N THR A 123 10.65 -11.19 12.44
CA THR A 123 9.67 -12.18 11.94
C THR A 123 8.28 -11.92 12.52
N ASP A 124 8.17 -11.72 13.84
CA ASP A 124 6.90 -11.44 14.51
C ASP A 124 6.30 -10.10 14.06
N ALA A 125 7.15 -9.08 13.87
CA ALA A 125 6.73 -7.81 13.31
C ALA A 125 6.19 -7.97 11.87
N ALA A 126 6.83 -8.80 11.04
CA ALA A 126 6.36 -9.11 9.69
C ALA A 126 4.98 -9.79 9.72
N HIS A 127 4.80 -10.83 10.53
CA HIS A 127 3.52 -11.51 10.68
C HIS A 127 2.41 -10.56 11.20
N THR A 128 2.74 -9.68 12.13
CA THR A 128 1.82 -8.66 12.64
C THR A 128 1.39 -7.70 11.52
N ARG A 129 2.32 -7.24 10.68
CA ARG A 129 1.98 -6.41 9.50
C ARG A 129 1.11 -7.18 8.52
N TRP A 130 1.46 -8.42 8.18
CA TRP A 130 0.75 -9.23 7.19
C TRP A 130 -0.68 -9.55 7.60
N SER A 131 -0.97 -9.61 8.91
CA SER A 131 -2.33 -9.78 9.44
C SER A 131 -3.31 -8.69 8.98
N LYS A 132 -2.80 -7.51 8.63
CA LYS A 132 -3.58 -6.36 8.14
C LYS A 132 -3.64 -6.30 6.61
N THR A 133 -2.86 -7.11 5.91
CA THR A 133 -2.84 -7.16 4.44
C THR A 133 -4.01 -7.98 3.91
N THR A 134 -4.19 -7.98 2.59
CA THR A 134 -5.27 -8.75 1.95
C THR A 134 -4.87 -10.17 1.55
N PHE A 135 -3.60 -10.53 1.75
CA PHE A 135 -3.00 -11.77 1.29
C PHE A 135 -2.60 -12.60 2.52
N ALA A 136 -3.12 -13.82 2.59
CA ALA A 136 -2.79 -14.74 3.68
C ALA A 136 -1.56 -15.59 3.37
N THR A 137 -1.30 -15.85 2.08
CA THR A 137 -0.21 -16.70 1.59
C THR A 137 0.36 -16.12 0.29
N VAL A 138 1.57 -16.53 -0.06
CA VAL A 138 2.24 -16.18 -1.33
C VAL A 138 2.15 -17.33 -2.35
N GLU A 139 1.13 -18.17 -2.27
CA GLU A 139 0.94 -19.29 -3.20
C GLU A 139 -0.11 -18.98 -4.28
N GLY A 140 0.26 -19.07 -5.55
CA GLY A 140 -0.68 -18.89 -6.67
C GLY A 140 -0.11 -17.98 -7.75
N TYR A 141 -0.98 -17.29 -8.47
CA TYR A 141 -0.63 -16.37 -9.56
C TYR A 141 -0.99 -14.94 -9.21
N TRP A 142 -0.14 -13.99 -9.61
CA TRP A 142 -0.32 -12.56 -9.31
C TRP A 142 -1.74 -12.05 -9.65
N TRP A 143 -2.29 -12.45 -10.79
CA TRP A 143 -3.63 -12.03 -11.19
C TRP A 143 -4.73 -12.37 -10.16
N GLN A 144 -4.63 -13.49 -9.44
CA GLN A 144 -5.62 -13.90 -8.43
C GLN A 144 -5.68 -12.88 -7.29
N TYR A 145 -4.52 -12.34 -6.91
CA TYR A 145 -4.38 -11.35 -5.85
C TYR A 145 -4.94 -10.00 -6.27
N LEU A 146 -4.60 -9.56 -7.49
CA LEU A 146 -5.09 -8.29 -8.05
C LEU A 146 -6.60 -8.34 -8.32
N ALA A 147 -7.10 -9.45 -8.89
CA ALA A 147 -8.50 -9.68 -9.21
C ALA A 147 -9.42 -9.41 -8.02
N LYS A 148 -9.07 -9.94 -6.84
CA LYS A 148 -9.82 -9.74 -5.59
C LYS A 148 -10.02 -8.27 -5.21
N LYS A 149 -9.06 -7.40 -5.58
CA LYS A 149 -9.14 -5.96 -5.31
C LYS A 149 -9.94 -5.23 -6.36
N VAL A 150 -9.66 -5.50 -7.63
CA VAL A 150 -10.30 -4.77 -8.73
C VAL A 150 -11.77 -5.16 -8.89
N MET A 151 -12.15 -6.42 -8.69
CA MET A 151 -13.55 -6.87 -8.83
C MET A 151 -14.49 -6.29 -7.78
N LYS A 152 -13.99 -5.84 -6.62
CA LYS A 152 -14.84 -5.14 -5.64
C LYS A 152 -15.33 -3.79 -6.15
N VAL A 153 -14.52 -3.12 -6.96
CA VAL A 153 -14.80 -1.77 -7.49
C VAL A 153 -15.37 -1.86 -8.90
N PHE A 154 -14.94 -2.87 -9.66
CA PHE A 154 -15.35 -3.13 -11.04
C PHE A 154 -15.89 -4.56 -11.15
N PRO A 155 -17.09 -4.84 -10.61
CA PRO A 155 -17.66 -6.18 -10.57
C PRO A 155 -17.93 -6.76 -11.96
N ASP A 156 -18.05 -5.92 -12.98
CA ASP A 156 -18.31 -6.33 -14.36
C ASP A 156 -17.05 -6.84 -15.09
N LEU A 157 -15.88 -6.81 -14.45
CA LEU A 157 -14.68 -7.45 -14.97
C LEU A 157 -14.91 -8.97 -15.00
N LYS A 158 -15.07 -9.52 -16.21
CA LYS A 158 -15.16 -10.96 -16.46
C LYS A 158 -13.80 -11.63 -16.28
N LEU A 159 -13.36 -11.77 -15.04
CA LEU A 159 -12.15 -12.52 -14.69
C LEU A 159 -12.48 -14.02 -14.56
N PRO A 160 -11.51 -14.92 -14.80
CA PRO A 160 -11.70 -16.35 -14.59
C PRO A 160 -12.14 -16.64 -13.15
N ASP A 161 -12.91 -17.70 -12.93
CA ASP A 161 -13.22 -18.17 -11.57
C ASP A 161 -11.93 -18.63 -10.86
N PHE A 162 -11.77 -18.23 -9.60
CA PHE A 162 -10.66 -18.67 -8.76
C PHE A 162 -11.04 -18.74 -7.29
N GLU A 163 -10.43 -19.67 -6.56
CA GLU A 163 -10.44 -19.59 -5.10
C GLU A 163 -9.46 -18.50 -4.67
N ALA A 164 -9.99 -17.42 -4.12
CA ALA A 164 -9.15 -16.35 -3.58
C ALA A 164 -8.36 -16.86 -2.37
N ASN A 165 -7.06 -16.54 -2.30
CA ASN A 165 -6.30 -16.66 -1.06
C ASN A 165 -7.00 -15.83 0.04
N LYS A 166 -7.60 -16.53 1.01
CA LYS A 166 -8.59 -15.95 1.93
C LYS A 166 -7.92 -15.10 3.02
N ALA A 167 -8.08 -13.79 2.91
CA ALA A 167 -8.13 -12.85 4.02
C ALA A 167 -9.23 -11.80 3.73
N PRO A 168 -10.14 -11.49 4.66
CA PRO A 168 -11.12 -10.42 4.46
C PRO A 168 -10.42 -9.08 4.27
N SER A 169 -10.81 -8.30 3.26
CA SER A 169 -10.26 -6.95 3.04
C SER A 169 -11.10 -5.92 3.78
N THR A 170 -10.49 -5.15 4.70
CA THR A 170 -11.13 -4.20 5.62
C THR A 170 -11.45 -2.81 5.03
N ARG A 171 -11.02 -2.49 3.82
CA ARG A 171 -10.94 -1.10 3.31
C ARG A 171 -12.20 -0.43 2.72
N PHE A 172 -13.41 -1.01 2.77
CA PHE A 172 -14.56 -0.40 2.08
C PHE A 172 -15.94 -0.56 2.76
N SER A 173 -16.04 -0.47 4.08
CA SER A 173 -17.34 -0.24 4.73
C SER A 173 -17.48 1.25 5.06
N ILE A 174 -18.05 2.02 4.13
CA ILE A 174 -18.73 3.27 4.50
C ILE A 174 -20.17 2.86 4.76
N THR A 175 -20.59 2.86 6.01
CA THR A 175 -22.01 2.80 6.36
C THR A 175 -22.60 4.15 5.98
N VAL A 176 -23.50 4.18 5.01
CA VAL A 176 -24.35 5.35 4.77
C VAL A 176 -25.59 5.11 5.62
N ASP A 177 -25.69 5.82 6.74
CA ASP A 177 -26.93 5.83 7.52
C ASP A 177 -28.03 6.50 6.66
N THR A 178 -29.11 5.77 6.42
CA THR A 178 -30.34 6.27 5.80
C THR A 178 -31.28 6.82 6.84
#